data_AF-A0A0C1FNV8-F1
#
_entry.id   AF-A0A0C1FNV8-F1
#
_cell.length_a   1.000
_cell.length_b   1.000
_cell.length_c   1.000
_cell.angle_alpha   90.00
_cell.angle_beta   90.00
_cell.angle_gamma   90.00
#
_symmetry.space_group_name_H-M   'P 1'
#
loop_
_entity.id
_entity.type
_entity.pdbx_description
1 polymer ?
#
loop_
_entity_poly.entity_id
_entity_poly.type
_entity_poly.pdbx_seq_one_letter_code
_entity_poly.pdbx_strand_id
1 'polypeptide(L)'
;MPKQESGISLEVKFEGDTVWLSQSQLSELFKQTKQNVSLHINNCFKEEELDSNSVVKESLTTASDGKKYKIKYYNLDVIISVGYRVKSKQGTQFSIWANKILKEYLVKGYSLNQKRLAQKEKLI
;
A
#
# COMPACT_ATOMS: atom_id res chain seq x y z
N MET A 1 -30.37 7.02 -9.15
CA MET A 1 -29.26 7.53 -8.31
C MET A 1 -28.08 6.58 -8.44
N PRO A 2 -26.88 7.04 -8.82
CA PRO A 2 -25.76 6.14 -9.09
C PRO A 2 -25.25 5.50 -7.80
N LYS A 3 -25.04 4.17 -7.86
CA LYS A 3 -24.52 3.33 -6.78
C LYS A 3 -23.16 3.85 -6.29
N GLN A 4 -23.01 4.07 -4.99
CA GLN A 4 -21.71 4.14 -4.35
C GLN A 4 -20.96 2.83 -4.63
N GLU A 5 -19.91 2.88 -5.43
CA GLU A 5 -18.92 1.81 -5.45
C GLU A 5 -18.34 1.71 -4.04
N SER A 6 -18.47 0.54 -3.42
CA SER A 6 -17.89 0.20 -2.13
C SER A 6 -16.36 0.18 -2.23
N GLY A 7 -15.78 1.39 -2.27
CA GLY A 7 -14.36 1.59 -2.12
C GLY A 7 -13.94 1.04 -0.76
N ILE A 8 -12.93 0.19 -0.75
CA ILE A 8 -12.31 -0.30 0.47
C ILE A 8 -11.81 0.93 1.25
N SER A 9 -12.40 1.21 2.41
CA SER A 9 -11.97 2.30 3.28
C SER A 9 -10.81 1.82 4.14
N LEU A 10 -9.63 1.68 3.53
CA LEU A 10 -8.40 1.39 4.24
C LEU A 10 -7.92 2.65 4.96
N GLU A 11 -7.77 2.57 6.28
CA GLU A 11 -7.14 3.62 7.07
C GLU A 11 -5.63 3.64 6.80
N VAL A 12 -5.18 4.50 5.90
CA VAL A 12 -3.78 4.60 5.49
C VAL A 12 -3.07 5.67 6.32
N LYS A 13 -1.98 5.29 6.98
CA LYS A 13 -1.09 6.24 7.66
C LYS A 13 -0.12 6.84 6.67
N PHE A 14 -0.19 8.15 6.47
CA PHE A 14 0.83 8.94 5.78
C PHE A 14 1.81 9.47 6.83
N GLU A 15 3.09 9.15 6.69
CA GLU A 15 4.13 9.62 7.59
C GLU A 15 5.39 9.94 6.80
N GLY A 16 5.84 11.20 6.90
CA GLY A 16 6.85 11.75 5.98
C GLY A 16 6.36 11.69 4.54
N ASP A 17 7.20 11.16 3.66
CA ASP A 17 6.95 11.09 2.22
C ASP A 17 6.41 9.73 1.74
N THR A 18 6.04 8.83 2.67
CA THR A 18 5.54 7.49 2.35
C THR A 18 4.21 7.17 3.03
N VAL A 19 3.57 6.10 2.54
CA VAL A 19 2.45 5.43 3.20
C VAL A 19 2.93 4.18 3.92
N TRP A 20 2.22 3.81 4.97
CA TRP A 20 2.52 2.61 5.76
C TRP A 20 1.27 1.74 5.90
N LEU A 21 1.39 0.46 5.53
CA LEU A 21 0.33 -0.53 5.69
C LEU A 21 0.82 -1.73 6.50
N SER A 22 -0.04 -2.24 7.37
CA SER A 22 0.17 -3.55 7.99
C SER A 22 -0.05 -4.67 6.99
N GLN A 23 0.42 -5.88 7.31
CA GLN A 23 0.16 -7.07 6.49
C GLN A 23 -1.33 -7.36 6.30
N SER A 24 -2.15 -7.10 7.33
CA SER A 24 -3.61 -7.27 7.24
C SER A 24 -4.21 -6.31 6.22
N GLN A 25 -3.74 -5.07 6.20
CA GLN A 25 -4.19 -4.05 5.27
C GLN A 25 -3.75 -4.34 3.82
N LEU A 26 -2.54 -4.87 3.62
CA LEU A 26 -2.07 -5.35 2.32
C LEU A 26 -2.94 -6.51 1.80
N SER A 27 -3.29 -7.44 2.69
CA SER A 27 -4.18 -8.57 2.39
C SER A 27 -5.57 -8.09 1.93
N GLU A 28 -6.12 -7.08 2.61
CA GLU A 28 -7.38 -6.43 2.22
C GLU A 28 -7.27 -5.67 0.90
N LEU A 29 -6.24 -4.83 0.74
CA LEU A 29 -5.98 -4.02 -0.45
C LEU A 29 -5.94 -4.87 -1.72
N PHE A 30 -5.20 -5.98 -1.67
CA PHE A 30 -5.01 -6.85 -2.84
C PHE A 30 -5.99 -8.01 -2.90
N LYS A 31 -6.96 -8.11 -1.98
CA LYS A 31 -7.87 -9.26 -1.82
C LYS A 31 -7.13 -10.59 -1.92
N GLN A 32 -6.10 -10.74 -1.10
CA GLN A 32 -5.28 -11.94 -0.99
C GLN A 32 -5.18 -12.40 0.46
N THR A 33 -4.76 -13.64 0.68
CA THR A 33 -4.54 -14.14 2.03
C THR A 33 -3.31 -13.49 2.66
N LYS A 34 -3.28 -13.37 3.99
CA LYS A 34 -2.10 -12.87 4.70
C LYS A 34 -0.87 -13.74 4.41
N GLN A 35 -1.05 -15.05 4.30
CA GLN A 35 0.01 -16.00 3.97
C GLN A 35 0.63 -15.69 2.60
N ASN A 36 -0.19 -15.42 1.58
CA ASN A 36 0.32 -15.09 0.25
C ASN A 36 1.05 -13.74 0.24
N VAL A 37 0.51 -12.73 0.93
CA VAL A 37 1.21 -11.44 1.13
C VAL A 37 2.55 -11.65 1.83
N SER A 38 2.59 -12.47 2.89
CA SER A 38 3.83 -12.82 3.61
C SER A 38 4.86 -13.46 2.69
N LEU A 39 4.42 -14.39 1.83
CA LEU A 39 5.29 -15.05 0.87
C LEU A 39 5.96 -14.03 -0.06
N HIS A 40 5.18 -13.12 -0.65
CA HIS A 40 5.73 -12.11 -1.55
C HIS A 40 6.66 -11.12 -0.85
N ILE A 41 6.31 -10.64 0.36
CA ILE A 41 7.19 -9.77 1.16
C ILE A 41 8.52 -10.47 1.43
N ASN A 42 8.48 -11.71 1.90
CA ASN A 42 9.69 -12.47 2.21
C ASN A 42 10.55 -12.69 0.98
N ASN A 43 9.94 -12.91 -0.20
CA ASN A 43 10.68 -13.06 -1.44
C ASN A 43 11.36 -11.74 -1.85
N CYS A 44 10.72 -10.58 -1.67
CA CYS A 44 11.35 -9.27 -1.95
C CYS A 44 12.65 -9.09 -1.14
N PHE A 45 12.67 -9.53 0.11
CA PHE A 45 13.87 -9.46 0.96
C PHE A 45 14.91 -10.52 0.59
N LYS A 46 14.49 -11.74 0.29
CA LYS A 46 15.41 -12.83 -0.11
C LYS A 46 16.08 -12.58 -1.45
N GLU A 47 15.38 -11.91 -2.37
CA GLU A 47 15.88 -11.51 -3.68
C GLU A 47 16.69 -10.20 -3.62
N GLU A 48 16.88 -9.63 -2.42
CA GLU A 48 17.60 -8.36 -2.20
C GLU A 48 17.02 -7.18 -3.00
N GLU A 49 15.75 -7.26 -3.40
CA GLU A 49 15.03 -6.15 -4.06
C GLU A 49 14.84 -4.99 -3.09
N LEU A 50 14.60 -5.31 -1.81
CA LEU A 50 14.34 -4.34 -0.75
C LEU A 50 15.17 -4.68 0.50
N ASP A 51 15.72 -3.65 1.14
CA ASP A 51 16.32 -3.77 2.47
C ASP A 51 15.24 -3.61 3.55
N SER A 52 15.00 -4.70 4.29
CA SER A 52 14.02 -4.74 5.38
C SER A 52 14.20 -3.65 6.45
N ASN A 53 15.43 -3.18 6.70
CA ASN A 53 15.69 -2.14 7.70
C ASN A 53 15.15 -0.77 7.30
N SER A 54 15.01 -0.53 5.98
CA SER A 54 14.56 0.74 5.42
C SER A 54 13.06 0.78 5.17
N VAL A 55 12.43 -0.39 4.99
CA VAL A 55 11.04 -0.49 4.51
C VAL A 55 10.06 -1.09 5.51
N VAL A 56 10.53 -1.50 6.69
CA VAL A 56 9.72 -2.09 7.76
C VAL A 56 9.84 -1.29 9.05
N LYS A 57 8.71 -1.02 9.71
CA LYS A 57 8.69 -0.50 11.08
C LYS A 57 7.81 -1.35 12.00
N GLU A 58 8.17 -1.42 13.28
CA GLU A 58 7.34 -2.06 14.30
C GLU A 58 6.59 -1.01 15.11
N SER A 59 5.29 -1.23 15.35
CA SER A 59 4.50 -0.45 16.30
C SER A 59 3.91 -1.38 17.35
N LEU A 60 3.88 -0.91 18.60
CA LEU A 60 3.15 -1.57 19.66
C LEU A 60 1.68 -1.16 19.57
N THR A 61 0.80 -2.16 19.53
CA THR A 61 -0.65 -1.96 19.59
C THR A 61 -1.18 -2.78 20.76
N THR A 62 -1.91 -2.14 21.66
CA THR A 62 -2.65 -2.82 22.72
C THR A 62 -3.96 -3.31 22.14
N ALA A 63 -4.20 -4.61 22.12
CA ALA A 63 -5.50 -5.13 21.72
C ALA A 63 -6.51 -5.01 22.88
N SER A 64 -7.78 -5.26 22.58
CA SER A 64 -8.89 -5.21 23.52
C SER A 64 -8.78 -6.19 24.69
N ASP A 65 -7.88 -7.18 24.62
CA ASP A 65 -7.54 -8.12 25.69
C ASP A 65 -6.45 -7.57 26.65
N GLY A 66 -6.00 -6.32 26.46
CA GLY A 66 -4.95 -5.69 27.25
C GLY A 66 -3.53 -6.14 26.89
N LYS A 67 -3.36 -7.08 25.95
CA LYS A 67 -2.04 -7.55 25.52
C LYS A 67 -1.45 -6.61 24.47
N LYS A 68 -0.15 -6.38 24.59
CA LYS A 68 0.63 -5.62 23.61
C LYS A 68 1.13 -6.55 22.53
N TYR A 69 0.73 -6.27 21.29
CA TYR A 69 1.22 -6.96 20.11
C TYR A 69 2.14 -6.05 19.32
N LYS A 70 3.23 -6.61 18.82
CA LYS A 70 4.08 -5.94 17.83
C LYS A 70 3.48 -6.14 16.45
N ILE A 71 3.13 -5.05 15.80
CA ILE A 71 2.62 -5.05 14.42
C ILE A 71 3.71 -4.47 13.51
N LYS A 72 4.04 -5.21 12.47
CA LYS A 72 4.90 -4.74 11.39
C LYS A 72 4.09 -3.94 10.38
N TYR A 73 4.64 -2.81 9.98
CA TYR A 73 4.15 -1.95 8.91
C TYR A 73 5.19 -1.90 7.80
N TYR A 74 4.70 -1.86 6.57
CA TYR A 74 5.47 -1.90 5.34
C TYR A 74 5.22 -0.61 4.56
N ASN A 75 6.29 -0.01 4.03
CA ASN A 75 6.24 1.26 3.33
C ASN A 75 5.69 1.11 1.88
N LEU A 76 5.70 2.22 1.12
CA LEU A 76 5.23 2.24 -0.26
C LEU A 76 6.00 1.29 -1.19
N ASP A 77 7.31 1.13 -1.00
CA ASP A 77 8.13 0.27 -1.86
C ASP A 77 7.68 -1.19 -1.75
N VAL A 78 7.46 -1.69 -0.53
CA VAL A 78 6.91 -3.04 -0.31
C VAL A 78 5.51 -3.15 -0.90
N ILE A 79 4.67 -2.12 -0.75
CA ILE A 79 3.30 -2.13 -1.31
C ILE A 79 3.36 -2.25 -2.83
N ILE A 80 4.28 -1.53 -3.49
CA ILE A 80 4.49 -1.58 -4.94
C ILE A 80 4.98 -2.98 -5.35
N SER A 81 6.06 -3.49 -4.75
CA SER A 81 6.63 -4.79 -5.11
C SER A 81 5.62 -5.92 -4.92
N VAL A 82 4.88 -5.93 -3.80
CA VAL A 82 3.81 -6.91 -3.57
C VAL A 82 2.69 -6.75 -4.60
N GLY A 83 2.26 -5.51 -4.88
CA GLY A 83 1.18 -5.22 -5.83
C GLY A 83 1.45 -5.75 -7.24
N TYR A 84 2.70 -5.73 -7.70
CA TYR A 84 3.10 -6.31 -8.98
C TYR A 84 3.21 -7.85 -8.96
N ARG A 85 3.49 -8.46 -7.80
CA ARG A 85 3.73 -9.91 -7.67
C ARG A 85 2.46 -10.71 -7.35
N VAL A 86 1.47 -10.10 -6.70
CA VAL A 86 0.23 -10.79 -6.31
C VAL A 86 -0.66 -11.10 -7.51
N LYS A 87 -1.13 -12.34 -7.59
CA LYS A 87 -2.10 -12.77 -8.60
C LYS A 87 -3.53 -12.49 -8.13
N SER A 88 -4.00 -11.26 -8.29
CA SER A 88 -5.38 -10.88 -7.99
C SER A 88 -5.91 -9.81 -8.95
N LYS A 89 -7.25 -9.67 -9.04
CA LYS A 89 -7.87 -8.59 -9.83
C LYS A 89 -7.39 -7.21 -9.35
N GLN A 90 -7.24 -7.05 -8.03
CA GLN A 90 -6.73 -5.83 -7.41
C GLN A 90 -5.26 -5.59 -7.72
N GLY A 91 -4.42 -6.63 -7.73
CA GLY A 91 -3.02 -6.53 -8.18
C GLY A 91 -2.92 -6.11 -9.64
N THR A 92 -3.72 -6.70 -10.53
CA THR A 92 -3.78 -6.29 -11.93
C THR A 92 -4.23 -4.83 -12.09
N GLN A 93 -5.27 -4.40 -11.37
CA GLN A 93 -5.72 -3.01 -11.37
C GLN A 93 -4.65 -2.06 -10.84
N PHE A 94 -3.93 -2.46 -9.79
CA PHE A 94 -2.80 -1.72 -9.23
C PHE A 94 -1.69 -1.54 -10.28
N SER A 95 -1.25 -2.61 -10.94
CA SER A 95 -0.21 -2.54 -11.97
C SER A 95 -0.62 -1.69 -13.17
N ILE A 96 -1.89 -1.78 -13.61
CA ILE A 96 -2.42 -0.91 -14.67
C ILE A 96 -2.36 0.57 -14.24
N TRP A 97 -2.78 0.87 -13.01
CA TRP A 97 -2.74 2.22 -12.47
C TRP A 97 -1.30 2.73 -12.33
N ALA A 98 -0.39 1.95 -11.76
CA ALA A 98 1.01 2.32 -11.58
C ALA A 98 1.71 2.57 -12.92
N ASN A 99 1.48 1.69 -13.91
CA ASN A 99 2.00 1.88 -15.27
C ASN A 99 1.44 3.15 -15.94
N LYS A 100 0.17 3.50 -15.69
CA LYS A 100 -0.41 4.75 -16.19
C LYS A 100 0.30 5.96 -15.58
N ILE A 101 0.53 5.96 -14.27
CA ILE A 101 1.25 7.06 -13.58
C ILE A 101 2.68 7.19 -14.13
N LEU A 102 3.40 6.08 -14.24
CA LEU A 102 4.75 6.07 -14.80
C LEU A 102 4.77 6.58 -16.24
N LYS A 103 3.82 6.14 -17.08
CA LYS A 103 3.69 6.64 -18.46
C LYS A 103 3.37 8.13 -18.52
N GLU A 104 2.46 8.62 -17.68
CA GLU A 104 2.15 10.05 -17.59
C GLU A 104 3.40 10.85 -17.21
N TYR A 105 4.13 10.40 -16.20
CA TYR A 105 5.38 11.03 -15.78
C TYR A 105 6.42 11.05 -16.89
N LEU A 106 6.67 9.90 -17.56
CA LEU A 106 7.67 9.80 -18.61
C LEU A 106 7.31 10.57 -19.89
N VAL A 107 6.01 10.67 -20.24
CA VAL A 107 5.57 11.33 -21.49
C VAL A 107 5.32 12.83 -21.27
N LYS A 108 4.75 13.22 -20.14
CA LYS A 108 4.35 14.62 -19.86
C LYS A 108 5.35 15.36 -18.96
N GLY A 109 6.30 14.66 -18.35
CA GLY A 109 7.24 15.20 -17.37
C GLY A 109 6.69 15.33 -15.95
N TYR A 110 5.42 14.97 -15.72
CA TYR A 110 4.79 15.03 -14.39
C TYR A 110 3.59 14.08 -14.28
N SER A 111 3.23 13.74 -13.04
CA SER A 111 1.98 13.04 -12.71
C SER A 111 1.24 13.81 -11.62
N LEU A 112 -0.07 14.03 -11.79
CA LEU A 112 -0.87 14.83 -10.86
C LEU A 112 -2.05 14.04 -10.28
N ASN A 113 -2.16 14.02 -8.95
CA ASN A 113 -3.35 13.49 -8.27
C ASN A 113 -4.34 14.63 -7.99
N GLN A 114 -5.21 14.92 -8.96
CA GLN A 114 -6.21 16.00 -8.87
C GLN A 114 -7.14 15.88 -7.66
N LYS A 115 -7.55 14.66 -7.29
CA LYS A 115 -8.42 14.44 -6.12
C LYS A 115 -7.73 14.85 -4.82
N ARG A 116 -6.47 14.44 -4.64
CA ARG A 116 -5.67 14.80 -3.46
C ARG A 116 -5.34 16.29 -3.44
N LEU A 117 -5.10 16.91 -4.60
CA LEU A 117 -4.89 18.36 -4.70
C LEU A 117 -6.13 19.13 -4.23
N ALA A 118 -7.31 18.80 -4.76
CA ALA A 118 -8.56 19.43 -4.36
C ALA A 118 -8.93 19.20 -2.88
N GLN A 119 -8.53 18.06 -2.30
CA GLN A 119 -8.71 17.82 -0.86
C GLN A 119 -7.83 18.73 0.00
N LYS A 120 -6.58 18.98 -0.40
CA LYS A 120 -5.70 19.91 0.30
C LYS A 120 -6.20 21.35 0.21
N GLU A 121 -6.70 21.77 -0.95
CA GLU A 121 -7.25 23.12 -1.15
C GLU A 121 -8.49 23.40 -0.30
N LYS A 122 -9.30 22.38 0.02
CA LYS A 122 -10.47 22.52 0.91
C LYS A 122 -10.14 22.56 2.40
N LEU A 123 -8.90 22.24 2.77
CA LEU A 123 -8.41 22.23 4.16
C LEU A 123 -7.68 23.52 4.53
N ILE A 124 -7.57 24.45 3.58
CA ILE A 124 -7.00 25.80 3.72
C ILE A 124 -8.16 26.80 3.65
#